data_AF-A0A6V7HWQ7-F1
#
_entry.id   AF-A0A6V7HWQ7-F1
#
_cell.length_a   1.000
_cell.length_b   1.000
_cell.length_c   1.000
_cell.angle_alpha   90.00
_cell.angle_beta   90.00
_cell.angle_gamma   90.00
#
_symmetry.space_group_name_H-M   'P 1'
#
loop_
_entity.id
_entity.type
_entity.pdbx_description
1 polymer ?
#
loop_
_entity_poly.entity_id
_entity_poly.type
_entity_poly.pdbx_seq_one_letter_code
_entity_poly.pdbx_strand_id
1 'polypeptide(L)' 'RELKRSMNTSVNPCENFYDFACGAWNDRIDLIPPYEDSWGRIDIFQNEVYKRIK' A
#
# COMPACT_ATOMS: atom_id res chain seq x y z
N ARG A 1 -5.01 11.16 4.65
CA ARG A 1 -5.90 10.88 3.49
C ARG A 1 -5.52 9.60 2.75
N GLU A 2 -4.33 9.01 2.95
CA GLU A 2 -3.90 7.77 2.26
C GLU A 2 -4.78 6.55 2.54
N LEU A 3 -5.25 6.35 3.79
CA LEU A 3 -6.16 5.24 4.11
C LEU A 3 -7.40 5.23 3.20
N LYS A 4 -8.03 6.39 2.99
CA LYS A 4 -9.22 6.49 2.11
C LYS A 4 -8.90 6.22 0.64
N ARG A 5 -7.65 6.43 0.21
CA ARG A 5 -7.20 6.21 -1.17
C ARG A 5 -6.86 4.75 -1.47
N SER A 6 -6.49 3.96 -0.46
CA SER A 6 -6.20 2.53 -0.64
C SER A 6 -7.45 1.65 -0.60
N MET A 7 -8.57 2.18 -0.09
CA MET A 7 -9.80 1.44 0.11
C MET A 7 -10.57 1.20 -1.19
N ASN A 8 -11.05 -0.02 -1.38
CA ASN A 8 -12.07 -0.37 -2.37
C ASN A 8 -13.44 -0.45 -1.67
N THR A 9 -14.16 0.67 -1.62
CA THR A 9 -15.45 0.76 -0.88
C THR A 9 -16.60 0.00 -1.53
N SER A 10 -16.39 -0.58 -2.70
CA SER A 10 -17.38 -1.44 -3.38
C SER A 10 -17.40 -2.87 -2.81
N VAL A 11 -16.39 -3.24 -2.00
CA VAL A 11 -16.25 -4.58 -1.41
C VAL A 11 -16.82 -4.58 0.01
N ASN A 12 -17.56 -5.62 0.39
CA ASN A 12 -18.04 -5.77 1.75
C ASN A 12 -16.86 -6.16 2.68
N PRO A 13 -16.56 -5.36 3.73
CA PRO A 13 -15.46 -5.67 4.67
C PRO A 13 -15.66 -6.96 5.45
N CYS A 14 -16.89 -7.42 5.67
CA CYS A 14 -17.15 -8.69 6.37
C CYS A 14 -16.82 -9.92 5.51
N GLU A 15 -16.80 -9.76 4.19
CA GLU A 15 -16.52 -10.85 3.23
C GLU A 15 -15.04 -10.86 2.83
N ASN A 16 -14.46 -9.69 2.54
CA ASN A 16 -13.05 -9.55 2.20
C ASN A 16 -12.50 -8.21 2.69
N PHE A 17 -12.07 -8.19 3.95
CA PHE A 17 -11.53 -6.98 4.57
C PHE A 17 -10.25 -6.48 3.89
N TYR A 18 -9.43 -7.40 3.38
CA TYR A 18 -8.17 -7.03 2.72
C TYR A 18 -8.43 -6.21 1.46
N ASP A 19 -9.31 -6.68 0.58
CA ASP A 19 -9.67 -5.95 -0.64
C ASP A 19 -10.43 -4.65 -0.32
N PHE A 20 -11.31 -4.66 0.69
CA PHE A 20 -11.93 -3.42 1.16
C PHE A 20 -10.92 -2.36 1.59
N ALA A 21 -9.88 -2.73 2.35
CA ALA A 21 -8.91 -1.79 2.90
C ALA A 21 -7.78 -1.39 1.92
N CYS A 22 -7.38 -2.33 1.07
CA CYS A 22 -6.18 -2.24 0.23
C CYS A 22 -6.44 -2.42 -1.27
N GLY A 23 -7.65 -2.76 -1.69
CA GLY A 23 -7.95 -3.12 -3.07
C GLY A 23 -7.61 -2.05 -4.09
N ALA A 24 -7.77 -0.77 -3.74
CA ALA A 24 -7.40 0.36 -4.58
C ALA A 24 -5.90 0.73 -4.47
N TRP A 25 -5.14 0.10 -3.56
CA TRP A 25 -3.69 0.25 -3.49
C TRP A 25 -2.97 -0.50 -4.62
N ASN A 26 -3.57 -1.57 -5.15
CA ASN A 26 -3.00 -2.35 -6.26
C ASN A 26 -2.79 -1.50 -7.53
N ASP A 27 -3.54 -0.40 -7.70
CA ASP A 27 -3.33 0.56 -8.78
C ASP A 27 -1.98 1.30 -8.67
N ARG A 28 -1.23 1.10 -7.58
CA ARG A 28 0.09 1.68 -7.32
C ARG A 28 1.23 0.67 -7.43
N ILE A 29 1.06 -0.37 -8.25
CA ILE A 29 2.07 -1.39 -8.50
C ILE A 29 3.38 -0.81 -9.09
N ASP A 30 3.30 0.39 -9.69
CA ASP A 30 4.44 1.18 -10.15
C ASP A 30 5.40 1.61 -9.02
N LEU A 31 5.00 1.45 -7.76
CA LEU A 31 5.83 1.75 -6.60
C LEU A 31 6.81 0.65 -6.22
N ILE A 32 6.69 -0.58 -6.75
CA ILE A 32 7.58 -1.69 -6.39
C ILE A 32 8.94 -1.48 -7.06
N PRO A 33 10.03 -1.24 -6.30
CA PRO A 33 11.36 -1.11 -6.88
C PRO A 33 11.80 -2.41 -7.55
N PRO A 34 12.62 -2.36 -8.62
CA PRO A 34 13.02 -3.55 -9.38
C PRO A 34 13.90 -4.54 -8.60
N TYR A 35 14.35 -4.15 -7.40
CA TYR A 35 15.18 -4.95 -6.51
C TYR A 35 14.41 -5.47 -5.29
N GLU A 36 13.09 -5.34 -5.26
CA GLU A 36 12.22 -5.80 -4.17
C GLU A 36 11.14 -6.74 -4.69
N ASP A 37 10.90 -7.82 -3.95
CA ASP A 37 9.87 -8.82 -4.28
C ASP A 37 8.47 -8.42 -3.78
N SER A 38 8.41 -7.49 -2.83
CA SER A 38 7.17 -6.99 -2.27
C SER A 38 7.32 -5.53 -1.88
N TRP A 39 6.21 -4.80 -1.87
CA TRP A 39 6.21 -3.42 -1.42
C TRP A 39 4.91 -3.16 -0.66
N GLY A 40 5.03 -2.51 0.48
CA GLY A 40 3.89 -2.18 1.31
C GLY A 40 4.10 -0.88 2.06
N ARG A 41 3.16 -0.57 2.96
CA ARG A 41 3.23 0.68 3.74
C ARG A 41 4.44 0.77 4.64
N ILE A 42 4.90 -0.37 5.16
CA ILE A 42 6.07 -0.43 6.04
C ILE A 42 7.34 -0.14 5.24
N ASP A 43 7.51 -0.74 4.07
CA ASP A 43 8.68 -0.53 3.20
C ASP A 43 8.75 0.92 2.72
N ILE A 44 7.61 1.50 2.33
CA ILE A 44 7.51 2.93 2.01
C ILE A 44 8.00 3.77 3.20
N PHE A 45 7.53 3.48 4.41
CA PHE A 45 7.94 4.25 5.59
C PHE A 45 9.44 4.08 5.89
N GLN A 46 9.95 2.85 5.86
CA GLN A 46 11.37 2.57 6.10
C GLN A 46 12.25 3.28 5.07
N ASN A 47 11.89 3.24 3.79
CA ASN A 47 12.59 3.95 2.72
C ASN A 47 12.61 5.46 2.96
N GLU A 48 11.48 6.04 3.36
CA GLU A 48 11.40 7.47 3.68
C GLU A 48 12.24 7.86 4.90
N VAL A 49 12.31 7.01 5.92
CA VAL A 49 13.19 7.21 7.07
C VAL A 49 14.67 7.07 6.67
N TYR A 50 15.02 6.04 5.92
CA TYR A 50 16.39 5.77 5.47
C TYR A 50 16.96 6.94 4.64
N LYS A 51 16.17 7.51 3.74
CA LYS A 51 16.54 8.71 2.95
C LYS A 51 16.88 9.93 3.80
N ARG A 52 16.40 10.01 5.04
CA ARG A 52 16.63 11.15 5.95
C ARG A 52 17.80 10.92 6.91
N ILE A 53 18.22 9.66 7.07
CA ILE A 53 19.34 9.29 7.92
C ILE A 53 20.67 9.39 7.14
N LYS A 54 20.61 9.20 5.82
CA LYS A 54 21.70 9.55 4.91
C LYS A 54 21.76 11.05 4.64
#